data_AF-A0A1M3DB80-F1
#
_entry.id   AF-A0A1M3DB80-F1
#
_cell.length_a   1.000
_cell.length_b   1.000
_cell.length_c   1.000
_cell.angle_alpha   90.00
_cell.angle_beta   90.00
_cell.angle_gamma   90.00
#
_symmetry.space_group_name_H-M   'P 1'
#
loop_
_entity.id
_entity.type
_entity.pdbx_description
1 polymer ?
#
loop_
_entity_poly.entity_id
_entity_poly.type
_entity_poly.pdbx_seq_one_letter_code
_entity_poly.pdbx_strand_id
1 'polypeptide(L)'
;MLWSPTDDTSTVILDTAPDLLSTTTTAPILPPPLASDSIGADFRLYDAAVPSLQLIQIGESATITPLVAVIPLDISGFDRLESVERLLATLHHRAVPPDTRLTAQQRARARRMLQAFDGFRYGATQQSIAQVIFDIGDVSRDEWQASSRRHAIMSLLREARRMIEGGYRKLLRHRRRRG
;
A
#
# COMPACT_ATOMS: atom_id res chain seq x y z
N MET A 1 6.82 -4.37 -6.24
CA MET A 1 6.24 -5.53 -5.52
C MET A 1 4.80 -5.66 -5.97
N LEU A 2 4.32 -6.87 -6.28
CA LEU A 2 2.94 -7.12 -6.72
C LEU A 2 2.14 -7.79 -5.58
N TRP A 3 0.88 -7.38 -5.42
CA TRP A 3 -0.06 -7.96 -4.45
C TRP A 3 -1.21 -8.67 -5.17
N SER A 4 -1.80 -9.68 -4.52
CA SER A 4 -3.05 -10.25 -5.01
C SER A 4 -4.16 -9.20 -4.97
N PRO A 5 -5.03 -9.09 -5.99
CA PRO A 5 -6.15 -8.15 -5.98
C PRO A 5 -7.20 -8.47 -4.90
N THR A 6 -7.18 -9.69 -4.35
CA THR A 6 -7.99 -10.05 -3.19
C THR A 6 -7.44 -9.49 -1.88
N ASP A 7 -6.14 -9.21 -1.82
CA ASP A 7 -5.44 -8.67 -0.64
C ASP A 7 -5.29 -7.15 -0.68
N ASP A 8 -4.96 -6.60 -1.84
CA ASP A 8 -4.82 -5.16 -2.07
C ASP A 8 -5.99 -4.62 -2.90
N THR A 9 -6.90 -3.94 -2.20
CA THR A 9 -8.10 -3.32 -2.79
C THR A 9 -7.79 -2.03 -3.56
N SER A 10 -6.54 -1.56 -3.55
CA SER A 10 -6.09 -0.45 -4.39
C SER A 10 -5.64 -0.87 -5.80
N THR A 11 -5.64 -2.17 -6.10
CA THR A 11 -5.33 -2.67 -7.43
C THR A 11 -6.42 -2.26 -8.42
N VAL A 12 -6.06 -1.64 -9.53
CA VAL A 12 -7.00 -1.32 -10.61
C VAL A 12 -7.04 -2.50 -11.57
N ILE A 13 -8.24 -3.06 -11.76
CA ILE A 13 -8.48 -4.11 -12.75
C ILE A 13 -8.93 -3.42 -14.02
N LEU A 14 -8.27 -3.72 -15.13
CA LEU A 14 -8.55 -3.20 -16.46
C LEU A 14 -9.04 -4.33 -17.34
N ASP A 15 -10.02 -4.02 -18.19
CA ASP A 15 -10.52 -4.91 -19.22
C ASP A 15 -10.66 -4.11 -20.53
N THR A 16 -10.83 -4.83 -21.64
CA THR A 16 -11.13 -4.23 -22.92
C THR A 16 -12.47 -3.50 -22.85
N ALA A 17 -12.51 -2.27 -23.34
CA ALA A 17 -13.74 -1.51 -23.39
C ALA A 17 -14.75 -2.23 -24.30
N PRO A 18 -16.01 -2.42 -23.86
CA PRO A 18 -17.04 -2.95 -24.74
C PRO A 18 -17.31 -1.97 -25.89
N ASP A 19 -17.80 -2.48 -27.02
CA ASP A 19 -18.08 -1.68 -28.23
C ASP A 19 -18.94 -0.44 -27.95
N LEU A 20 -19.86 -0.53 -26.99
CA LEU A 20 -20.72 0.59 -26.54
C LEU A 20 -19.93 1.81 -26.01
N LEU A 21 -18.71 1.60 -25.54
CA LEU A 21 -17.81 2.62 -25.00
C LEU A 21 -16.64 2.92 -25.95
N SER A 22 -16.66 2.37 -27.18
CA SER A 22 -15.66 2.64 -28.20
C SER A 22 -15.69 4.12 -28.58
N THR A 23 -14.82 4.88 -27.92
CA THR A 23 -14.52 6.26 -28.28
C THR A 23 -13.30 6.28 -29.18
N THR A 24 -13.15 7.29 -30.02
CA THR A 24 -11.94 7.53 -30.83
C THR A 24 -10.70 7.89 -29.99
N THR A 25 -10.77 7.68 -28.68
CA THR A 25 -9.72 8.03 -27.71
C THR A 25 -8.56 7.04 -27.84
N THR A 26 -7.36 7.57 -28.01
CA THR A 26 -6.11 6.79 -28.02
C THR A 26 -5.99 6.00 -26.71
N ALA A 27 -5.73 4.69 -26.82
CA ALA A 27 -5.49 3.83 -25.67
C ALA A 27 -4.33 4.39 -24.81
N PRO A 28 -4.44 4.33 -23.47
CA PRO A 28 -3.36 4.78 -22.60
C PRO A 28 -2.12 3.91 -22.83
N ILE A 29 -0.95 4.54 -22.92
CA ILE A 29 0.32 3.83 -22.97
C ILE A 29 0.61 3.26 -21.58
N LEU A 30 0.39 1.96 -21.42
CA LEU A 30 0.71 1.23 -20.20
C LEU A 30 2.15 0.70 -20.24
N PRO A 31 2.85 0.66 -19.10
CA PRO A 31 4.17 0.04 -19.00
C PRO A 31 4.06 -1.46 -19.29
N PRO A 32 5.14 -2.11 -19.77
CA PRO A 32 5.13 -3.54 -20.06
C PRO A 32 4.75 -4.38 -18.82
N PRO A 33 4.16 -5.57 -19.01
CA PRO A 33 3.80 -6.44 -17.90
C PRO A 33 5.06 -6.89 -17.15
N LEU A 34 5.00 -6.86 -15.83
CA LEU A 34 6.04 -7.37 -14.94
C LEU A 34 5.89 -8.87 -14.68
N ALA A 35 4.66 -9.37 -14.76
CA ALA A 35 4.31 -10.77 -14.63
C ALA A 35 2.97 -11.02 -15.32
N SER A 36 2.71 -12.27 -15.70
CA SER A 36 1.41 -12.72 -16.18
C SER A 36 1.03 -14.00 -15.43
N ASP A 37 -0.25 -14.18 -15.09
CA ASP A 37 -0.71 -15.42 -14.47
C ASP A 37 -1.12 -16.49 -15.50
N SER A 38 -1.48 -17.67 -15.02
CA SER A 38 -1.88 -18.80 -15.87
C SER A 38 -3.22 -18.60 -16.59
N ILE A 39 -3.97 -17.55 -16.26
CA ILE A 39 -5.27 -17.20 -16.85
C ILE A 39 -5.10 -16.03 -17.84
N GLY A 40 -3.87 -15.54 -18.02
CA GLY A 40 -3.53 -14.47 -18.97
C GLY A 40 -3.73 -13.07 -18.40
N ALA A 41 -3.83 -12.91 -17.08
CA ALA A 41 -3.87 -11.58 -16.48
C ALA A 41 -2.46 -10.98 -16.38
N ASP A 42 -2.30 -9.79 -16.94
CA ASP A 42 -1.04 -9.06 -16.98
C ASP A 42 -0.92 -8.11 -15.78
N PHE A 43 0.09 -8.31 -14.95
CA PHE A 43 0.39 -7.50 -13.79
C PHE A 43 1.39 -6.41 -14.14
N ARG A 44 1.01 -5.15 -13.93
CA ARG A 44 1.80 -3.96 -14.25
C ARG A 44 1.93 -3.06 -13.02
N LEU A 45 3.07 -2.39 -12.91
CA LEU A 45 3.26 -1.32 -11.93
C LEU A 45 3.34 0.00 -12.69
N TYR A 46 2.40 0.89 -12.42
CA TYR A 46 2.33 2.22 -13.00
C TYR A 46 2.92 3.23 -12.02
N ASP A 47 4.20 3.54 -12.21
CA ASP A 47 4.99 4.44 -11.37
C ASP A 47 4.97 5.89 -11.86
N ALA A 48 3.77 6.39 -12.18
CA ALA A 48 3.58 7.77 -12.62
C ALA A 48 3.00 8.67 -11.51
N ALA A 49 2.72 8.11 -10.33
CA ALA A 49 2.25 8.81 -9.14
C ALA A 49 2.80 8.18 -7.86
N VAL A 50 2.87 8.96 -6.78
CA VAL A 50 3.20 8.46 -5.44
C VAL A 50 1.92 8.41 -4.60
N PRO A 51 1.47 7.22 -4.15
CA PRO A 51 2.07 5.91 -4.35
C PRO A 51 1.80 5.30 -5.74
N SER A 52 2.73 4.46 -6.20
CA SER A 52 2.65 3.71 -7.46
C SER A 52 1.38 2.85 -7.52
N LEU A 53 0.70 2.83 -8.66
CA LEU A 53 -0.54 2.07 -8.86
C LEU A 53 -0.23 0.67 -9.42
N GLN A 54 -0.84 -0.36 -8.85
CA GLN A 54 -0.83 -1.69 -9.45
C GLN A 54 -2.01 -1.81 -10.42
N LEU A 55 -1.73 -2.18 -11.66
CA LEU A 55 -2.72 -2.42 -12.70
C LEU A 55 -2.72 -3.92 -13.03
N ILE A 56 -3.91 -4.50 -13.18
CA ILE A 56 -4.07 -5.87 -13.69
C ILE A 56 -4.95 -5.78 -14.91
N GLN A 57 -4.41 -6.11 -16.09
CA GLN A 57 -5.20 -6.20 -17.32
C GLN A 57 -5.69 -7.64 -17.49
N ILE A 58 -7.00 -7.79 -17.65
CA ILE A 58 -7.65 -9.06 -17.99
C ILE A 58 -7.87 -9.08 -19.51
N GLY A 59 -7.62 -10.23 -20.13
CA GLY A 59 -7.80 -10.41 -21.57
C GLY A 59 -6.55 -10.09 -22.38
N GLU A 60 -6.66 -10.25 -23.70
CA GLU A 60 -5.52 -10.13 -24.61
C GLU A 60 -4.95 -8.72 -24.59
N SER A 61 -3.62 -8.59 -24.46
CA SER A 61 -2.92 -7.32 -24.50
C SER A 61 -2.82 -6.81 -25.95
N ALA A 62 -3.99 -6.52 -26.55
CA ALA A 62 -4.04 -5.84 -27.82
C ALA A 62 -3.57 -4.40 -27.59
N THR A 63 -2.49 -4.00 -28.28
CA THR A 63 -1.74 -2.76 -28.03
C THR A 63 -2.53 -1.48 -28.32
N ILE A 64 -3.77 -1.60 -28.83
CA ILE A 64 -4.55 -0.50 -29.42
C ILE A 64 -6.03 -0.55 -29.01
N THR A 65 -6.42 -1.33 -28.00
CA THR A 65 -7.82 -1.32 -27.53
C THR A 65 -8.02 -0.31 -26.40
N PRO A 66 -9.12 0.47 -26.42
CA PRO A 66 -9.49 1.29 -25.27
C PRO A 66 -9.76 0.38 -24.06
N LEU A 67 -9.38 0.84 -22.87
CA LEU A 67 -9.49 0.08 -21.62
C LEU A 67 -10.53 0.71 -20.70
N VAL A 68 -11.24 -0.14 -19.97
CA VAL A 68 -12.16 0.26 -18.89
C VAL A 68 -11.69 -0.31 -17.56
N ALA A 69 -12.00 0.39 -16.48
CA ALA A 69 -11.76 -0.11 -15.14
C ALA A 69 -12.95 -0.96 -14.66
N VAL A 70 -12.67 -2.18 -14.19
CA VAL A 70 -13.66 -3.07 -13.59
C VAL A 70 -13.69 -2.84 -12.08
N ILE A 71 -14.84 -2.40 -11.57
CA ILE A 71 -15.05 -2.15 -10.15
C ILE A 71 -16.18 -3.07 -9.66
N PRO A 72 -15.90 -4.03 -8.76
CA PRO A 72 -16.92 -4.82 -8.10
C PRO A 72 -17.92 -3.93 -7.36
N LEU A 73 -19.20 -4.24 -7.48
CA LEU A 73 -20.29 -3.53 -6.80
C LEU A 73 -20.46 -4.02 -5.35
N ASP A 74 -19.35 -4.07 -4.63
CA ASP A 74 -19.31 -4.38 -3.21
C ASP A 74 -18.61 -3.27 -2.44
N ILE A 75 -18.48 -3.43 -1.12
CA ILE A 75 -17.86 -2.42 -0.30
C ILE A 75 -16.41 -2.14 -0.74
N SER A 76 -15.62 -3.15 -1.18
CA SER A 76 -14.25 -2.96 -1.69
C SER A 76 -14.18 -2.09 -2.95
N GLY A 77 -15.28 -1.96 -3.69
CA GLY A 77 -15.40 -1.08 -4.85
C GLY A 77 -15.01 0.37 -4.56
N PHE A 78 -15.27 0.88 -3.35
CA PHE A 78 -14.87 2.25 -2.97
C PHE A 78 -13.35 2.46 -2.94
N ASP A 79 -12.57 1.46 -2.49
CA ASP A 79 -11.09 1.56 -2.46
C ASP A 79 -10.53 1.52 -3.90
N ARG A 80 -11.17 0.73 -4.76
CA ARG A 80 -10.83 0.65 -6.18
C ARG A 80 -11.22 1.94 -6.91
N LEU A 81 -12.33 2.57 -6.56
CA LEU A 81 -12.75 3.85 -7.12
C LEU A 81 -11.73 4.96 -6.84
N GLU A 82 -11.22 5.08 -5.60
CA GLU A 82 -10.14 6.03 -5.27
C GLU A 82 -8.86 5.73 -6.08
N SER A 83 -8.61 4.46 -6.39
CA SER A 83 -7.44 4.04 -7.19
C SER A 83 -7.63 4.34 -8.68
N VAL A 84 -8.85 4.20 -9.20
CA VAL A 84 -9.22 4.60 -10.56
C VAL A 84 -9.19 6.11 -10.71
N GLU A 85 -9.64 6.88 -9.72
CA GLU A 85 -9.52 8.34 -9.72
C GLU A 85 -8.05 8.77 -9.81
N ARG A 86 -7.18 8.15 -9.01
CA ARG A 86 -5.72 8.37 -9.08
C ARG A 86 -5.16 7.98 -10.46
N LEU A 87 -5.61 6.87 -11.05
CA LEU A 87 -5.19 6.45 -12.39
C LEU A 87 -5.59 7.49 -13.45
N LEU A 88 -6.86 7.90 -13.49
CA LEU A 88 -7.36 8.88 -14.43
C LEU A 88 -6.67 10.23 -14.26
N ALA A 89 -6.48 10.70 -13.02
CA ALA A 89 -5.73 11.92 -12.75
C ALA A 89 -4.32 11.83 -13.34
N THR A 90 -3.64 10.68 -13.17
CA THR A 90 -2.29 10.46 -13.69
C THR A 90 -2.26 10.40 -15.22
N LEU A 91 -3.17 9.64 -15.85
CA LEU A 91 -3.29 9.51 -17.30
C LEU A 91 -3.59 10.84 -18.00
N HIS A 92 -4.33 11.73 -17.33
CA HIS A 92 -4.71 13.03 -17.86
C HIS A 92 -3.85 14.19 -17.30
N HIS A 93 -2.70 13.89 -16.69
CA HIS A 93 -1.75 14.89 -16.16
C HIS A 93 -2.39 15.91 -15.19
N ARG A 94 -3.34 15.46 -14.37
CA ARG A 94 -4.00 16.25 -13.31
C ARG A 94 -3.33 16.00 -11.96
N ALA A 95 -3.66 16.85 -10.99
CA ALA A 95 -3.25 16.65 -9.60
C ALA A 95 -3.79 15.31 -9.07
N VAL A 96 -2.89 14.43 -8.64
CA VAL A 96 -3.24 13.09 -8.16
C VAL A 96 -3.68 13.17 -6.69
N PRO A 97 -4.89 12.68 -6.33
CA PRO A 97 -5.32 12.61 -4.95
C PRO A 97 -4.38 11.77 -4.07
N PRO A 98 -4.18 12.12 -2.79
CA PRO A 98 -3.32 11.34 -1.89
C PRO A 98 -3.97 10.00 -1.52
N ASP A 99 -3.16 8.96 -1.31
CA ASP A 99 -3.64 7.67 -0.76
C ASP A 99 -4.00 7.81 0.72
N THR A 100 -5.29 7.65 1.02
CA THR A 100 -5.89 7.85 2.34
C THR A 100 -5.97 6.59 3.22
N ARG A 101 -5.48 5.43 2.76
CA ARG A 101 -5.51 4.17 3.53
C ARG A 101 -4.85 4.27 4.89
N LEU A 102 -3.77 5.05 4.97
CA LEU A 102 -3.01 5.28 6.19
C LEU A 102 -2.90 6.76 6.48
N THR A 103 -3.29 7.15 7.69
CA THR A 103 -3.01 8.50 8.18
C THR A 103 -1.50 8.70 8.33
N ALA A 104 -1.04 9.96 8.30
CA ALA A 104 0.37 10.28 8.52
C ALA A 104 0.90 9.70 9.85
N GLN A 105 0.08 9.73 10.90
CA GLN A 105 0.41 9.15 12.20
C GLN A 105 0.54 7.62 12.16
N GLN A 106 -0.37 6.92 11.46
CA GLN A 106 -0.29 5.46 11.28
C GLN A 106 0.95 5.07 10.49
N ARG A 107 1.26 5.80 9.41
CA ARG A 107 2.47 5.59 8.61
C ARG A 107 3.74 5.82 9.42
N ALA A 108 3.79 6.90 10.22
CA ALA A 108 4.91 7.16 11.12
C ALA A 108 5.08 6.06 12.18
N ARG A 109 3.97 5.59 12.78
CA ARG A 109 4.01 4.47 13.74
C ARG A 109 4.50 3.18 13.08
N ALA A 110 4.06 2.87 11.86
CA ALA A 110 4.51 1.71 11.11
C ALA A 110 6.02 1.72 10.83
N ARG A 111 6.57 2.88 10.45
CA ARG A 111 8.02 3.06 10.30
C ARG A 111 8.78 2.81 11.61
N ARG A 112 8.29 3.37 12.73
CA ARG A 112 8.91 3.13 14.05
C ARG A 112 8.85 1.66 14.46
N MET A 113 7.75 0.96 14.16
CA MET A 113 7.65 -0.48 14.40
C MET A 113 8.70 -1.27 13.63
N LEU A 114 8.90 -0.95 12.34
CA LEU A 114 9.94 -1.57 11.52
C LEU A 114 11.34 -1.27 12.07
N GLN A 115 11.67 0.01 12.31
CA GLN A 115 12.95 0.41 12.88
C GLN A 115 13.24 -0.27 14.22
N ALA A 116 12.24 -0.37 15.10
CA ALA A 116 12.37 -1.04 16.39
C ALA A 116 12.68 -2.53 16.22
N PHE A 117 11.95 -3.19 15.31
CA PHE A 117 12.15 -4.60 15.04
C PHE A 117 13.52 -4.88 14.41
N ASP A 118 13.96 -4.05 13.47
CA ASP A 118 15.27 -4.18 12.84
C ASP A 118 16.37 -4.02 13.89
N GLY A 119 16.33 -2.97 14.71
CA GLY A 119 17.29 -2.79 15.81
C GLY A 119 17.32 -4.00 16.75
N PHE A 120 16.16 -4.49 17.17
CA PHE A 120 16.07 -5.69 18.01
C PHE A 120 16.67 -6.93 17.33
N ARG A 121 16.40 -7.13 16.03
CA ARG A 121 16.95 -8.24 15.24
C ARG A 121 18.48 -8.18 15.14
N TYR A 122 19.07 -6.99 15.12
CA TYR A 122 20.51 -6.77 15.14
C TYR A 122 21.13 -6.74 16.55
N GLY A 123 20.36 -7.13 17.59
CA GLY A 123 20.86 -7.27 18.96
C GLY A 123 20.87 -5.96 19.77
N ALA A 124 20.29 -4.88 19.26
CA ALA A 124 20.18 -3.63 20.00
C ALA A 124 19.28 -3.81 21.24
N THR A 125 19.67 -3.19 22.36
CA THR A 125 18.87 -3.22 23.59
C THR A 125 17.63 -2.34 23.42
N GLN A 126 16.55 -2.64 24.15
CA GLN A 126 15.33 -1.82 24.14
C GLN A 126 15.61 -0.33 24.47
N GLN A 127 16.60 -0.08 25.33
CA GLN A 127 17.05 1.27 25.67
C GLN A 127 17.70 1.96 24.47
N SER A 128 18.66 1.31 23.80
CA SER A 128 19.31 1.87 22.61
C SER A 128 18.33 2.13 21.47
N ILE A 129 17.35 1.24 21.28
CA ILE A 129 16.28 1.44 20.29
C ILE A 129 15.41 2.65 20.67
N ALA A 130 15.07 2.80 21.96
CA ALA A 130 14.28 3.92 22.45
C ALA A 130 15.02 5.26 22.30
N GLN A 131 16.34 5.30 22.50
CA GLN A 131 17.18 6.47 22.26
C GLN A 131 17.04 6.97 20.83
N VAL A 132 17.16 6.07 19.85
CA VAL A 132 17.03 6.44 18.43
C VAL A 132 15.59 6.81 18.06
N ILE A 133 14.59 6.03 18.51
CA ILE A 133 13.19 6.21 18.06
C ILE A 133 12.49 7.39 18.73
N PHE A 134 12.80 7.65 20.00
CA PHE A 134 12.17 8.72 20.79
C PHE A 134 13.09 9.92 21.02
N ASP A 135 14.28 9.91 20.43
CA ASP A 135 15.29 10.96 20.58
C ASP A 135 15.54 11.31 22.05
N ILE A 136 15.86 10.27 22.83
CA ILE A 136 16.25 10.45 24.24
C ILE A 136 17.75 10.25 24.39
N GLY A 137 18.36 11.04 25.29
CA GLY A 137 19.76 10.91 25.64
C GLY A 137 20.07 9.63 26.43
N ASP A 138 21.28 9.56 26.97
CA ASP A 138 21.65 8.50 27.89
C ASP A 138 20.86 8.59 29.19
N VAL A 139 20.38 7.43 29.64
CA VAL A 139 19.53 7.27 30.81
C VAL A 139 20.16 6.18 31.67
N SER A 140 20.20 6.38 32.98
CA SER A 140 20.72 5.34 33.88
C SER A 140 19.84 4.08 33.85
N ARG A 141 20.36 2.96 34.38
CA ARG A 141 19.58 1.72 34.45
C ARG A 141 18.28 1.90 35.24
N ASP A 142 18.33 2.62 36.36
CA ASP A 142 17.18 2.79 37.26
C ASP A 142 16.13 3.71 36.64
N GLU A 143 16.57 4.82 36.05
CA GLU A 143 15.69 5.71 35.28
C GLU A 143 15.04 4.99 34.09
N TRP A 144 15.79 4.12 33.40
CA TRP A 144 15.24 3.30 32.31
C TRP A 144 14.16 2.33 32.81
N GLN A 145 14.37 1.68 33.96
CA GLN A 145 13.39 0.74 34.53
C GLN A 145 12.09 1.44 34.93
N ALA A 146 12.16 2.67 35.45
CA ALA A 146 11.00 3.48 35.78
C ALA A 146 10.38 4.22 34.57
N SER A 147 11.01 4.15 33.39
CA SER A 147 10.61 4.97 32.24
C SER A 147 9.35 4.47 31.53
N SER A 148 8.39 5.36 31.27
CA SER A 148 7.25 5.09 30.39
C SER A 148 7.68 4.72 28.95
N ARG A 149 8.86 5.16 28.51
CA ARG A 149 9.41 4.84 27.19
C ARG A 149 9.79 3.37 27.05
N ARG A 150 10.12 2.69 28.14
CA ARG A 150 10.30 1.24 28.18
C ARG A 150 9.02 0.52 27.78
N HIS A 151 7.89 0.92 28.35
CA HIS A 151 6.59 0.35 27.98
C HIS A 151 6.20 0.69 26.53
N ALA A 152 6.48 1.91 26.08
CA ALA A 152 6.23 2.31 24.70
C ALA A 152 7.03 1.45 23.70
N ILE A 153 8.32 1.19 23.96
CA ILE A 153 9.14 0.37 23.06
C ILE A 153 8.75 -1.11 23.09
N MET A 154 8.39 -1.64 24.26
CA MET A 154 7.85 -3.00 24.36
C MET A 154 6.54 -3.15 23.57
N SER A 155 5.67 -2.14 23.61
CA SER A 155 4.44 -2.12 22.82
C SER A 155 4.73 -2.07 21.32
N LEU A 156 5.67 -1.22 20.88
CA LEU A 156 6.09 -1.13 19.49
C LEU A 156 6.65 -2.45 18.98
N LEU A 157 7.54 -3.12 19.73
CA LEU A 157 8.10 -4.41 19.34
C LEU A 157 7.03 -5.50 19.24
N ARG A 158 6.08 -5.53 20.19
CA ARG A 158 4.96 -6.47 20.17
C ARG A 158 4.06 -6.24 18.95
N GLU A 159 3.74 -4.98 18.65
CA GLU A 159 2.94 -4.63 17.47
C GLU A 159 3.70 -4.93 16.17
N ALA A 160 4.99 -4.63 16.09
CA ALA A 160 5.83 -4.94 14.94
C ALA A 160 5.83 -6.44 14.62
N ARG A 161 5.97 -7.29 15.64
CA ARG A 161 5.90 -8.74 15.47
C ARG A 161 4.55 -9.19 14.90
N ARG A 162 3.44 -8.67 15.42
CA ARG A 162 2.09 -8.95 14.87
C ARG A 162 1.95 -8.50 13.42
N MET A 163 2.57 -7.38 13.05
CA MET A 163 2.58 -6.90 11.67
C MET A 163 3.33 -7.85 10.74
N ILE A 164 4.50 -8.33 11.16
CA ILE A 164 5.35 -9.26 10.40
C ILE A 164 4.70 -10.64 10.26
N GLU A 165 4.02 -11.12 11.31
CA GLU A 165 3.26 -12.38 11.33
C GLU A 165 1.98 -12.35 10.46
N GLY A 166 1.86 -11.39 9.53
CA GLY A 166 0.77 -11.28 8.56
C GLY A 166 -0.20 -10.12 8.81
N GLY A 167 -0.04 -9.37 9.90
CA GLY A 167 -0.84 -8.18 10.20
C GLY A 167 -0.70 -7.06 9.17
N TYR A 168 0.40 -7.03 8.41
CA TYR A 168 0.66 -6.04 7.35
C TYR A 168 -0.44 -6.01 6.28
N ARG A 169 -1.16 -7.10 6.02
CA ARG A 169 -2.26 -7.14 5.03
C ARG A 169 -3.35 -6.12 5.32
N LYS A 170 -3.52 -5.73 6.58
CA LYS A 170 -4.48 -4.68 6.99
C LYS A 170 -4.09 -3.28 6.52
N LEU A 171 -2.83 -3.07 6.11
CA LEU A 171 -2.36 -1.80 5.54
C LEU A 171 -2.72 -1.66 4.06
N LEU A 172 -3.03 -2.78 3.39
CA LEU A 172 -3.34 -2.81 1.96
C LEU A 172 -4.78 -2.40 1.65
N ARG A 173 -5.62 -2.22 2.68
CA ARG A 173 -7.05 -1.92 2.55
C ARG A 173 -7.43 -0.76 3.46
N HIS A 174 -8.47 -0.01 3.10
CA HIS A 174 -9.00 1.00 4.01
C HIS A 174 -9.57 0.34 5.26
N ARG A 175 -9.23 0.90 6.43
CA ARG A 175 -9.78 0.44 7.70
C ARG A 175 -11.21 0.96 7.83
N ARG A 176 -12.18 0.14 7.43
CA ARG A 176 -13.59 0.44 7.66
C ARG A 176 -13.94 0.13 9.11
N ARG A 177 -14.48 1.12 9.83
CA ARG A 177 -15.24 0.84 11.05
C ARG A 177 -16.46 0.03 10.60
N ARG A 178 -16.68 -1.14 11.18
CA ARG A 178 -17.96 -1.84 11.00
C ARG A 178 -19.02 -0.90 11.56
N GLY A 179 -19.93 -0.46 10.69
CA GLY A 179 -21.17 0.19 11.10
C GLY A 179 -22.09 -0.81 11.76
#